data_AF-A0A9X5XGJ9-F1
#
_entry.id   AF-A0A9X5XGJ9-F1
#
_cell.length_a   1.000
_cell.length_b   1.000
_cell.length_c   1.000
_cell.angle_alpha   90.00
_cell.angle_beta   90.00
_cell.angle_gamma   90.00
#
_symmetry.space_group_name_H-M   'P 1'
#
loop_
_entity.id
_entity.type
_entity.pdbx_description
1 polymer ?
#
loop_
_entity_poly.entity_id
_entity_poly.type
_entity_poly.pdbx_seq_one_letter_code
_entity_poly.pdbx_strand_id
1 'polypeptide(L)' 'IWGRDAADAVGFILSRTPGRAVDADTREALRDTLRPYETDRGVRLRAAVWLVTAKWRTDDSQ' A
#
# COMPACT_ATOMS: atom_id res chain seq x y z
N ILE A 1 2.10 7.90 8.10
CA ILE A 1 3.08 7.90 6.98
C ILE A 1 2.90 6.55 6.28
N TRP A 2 3.35 6.35 5.05
CA TRP A 2 3.30 5.04 4.42
C TRP A 2 4.73 4.61 4.11
N GLY A 3 5.13 3.43 4.60
CA GLY A 3 6.44 2.86 4.35
C GLY A 3 7.62 3.60 4.98
N ARG A 4 7.43 4.29 6.12
CA ARG A 4 8.56 4.82 6.90
C ARG A 4 9.51 3.71 7.32
N ASP A 5 8.96 2.55 7.67
CA ASP A 5 9.65 1.32 8.03
C ASP A 5 8.83 0.13 7.50
N ALA A 6 9.35 -1.08 7.66
CA ALA A 6 8.72 -2.31 7.22
C ALA A 6 7.34 -2.51 7.86
N ALA A 7 7.16 -2.13 9.13
CA ALA A 7 5.86 -2.25 9.79
C ALA A 7 4.81 -1.32 9.18
N ASP A 8 5.18 -0.06 8.92
CA ASP A 8 4.34 0.94 8.26
C ASP A 8 4.01 0.52 6.81
N ALA A 9 4.98 -0.08 6.10
CA ALA A 9 4.78 -0.62 4.76
C ALA A 9 3.81 -1.82 4.75
N VAL A 10 3.93 -2.76 5.70
CA VAL A 10 2.97 -3.86 5.86
C VAL A 10 1.56 -3.32 6.12
N GLY A 11 1.44 -2.34 7.01
CA GLY A 11 0.15 -1.67 7.29
C GLY A 11 -0.48 -1.09 6.03
N PHE A 12 0.31 -0.38 5.22
CA PHE A 12 -0.14 0.15 3.94
C PHE A 12 -0.58 -0.94 2.95
N ILE A 13 0.22 -2.01 2.77
CA ILE A 13 -0.09 -3.10 1.84
C ILE A 13 -1.44 -3.75 2.19
N LEU A 14 -1.66 -4.03 3.47
CA LEU A 14 -2.88 -4.69 3.97
C LEU A 14 -4.11 -3.79 3.91
N SER A 15 -3.94 -2.47 3.98
CA SER A 15 -5.06 -1.51 3.86
C SER A 15 -5.82 -1.60 2.53
N ARG A 16 -5.18 -2.16 1.48
CA ARG A 16 -5.76 -2.31 0.13
C ARG A 16 -6.76 -3.48 0.03
N THR A 17 -6.84 -4.33 1.03
CA THR A 17 -7.81 -5.44 1.12
C THR A 17 -8.60 -5.34 2.42
N PRO A 18 -9.55 -4.40 2.51
CA PRO A 18 -10.38 -4.23 3.70
C PRO A 18 -11.16 -5.51 4.04
N GLY A 19 -11.27 -5.82 5.33
CA GLY A 19 -12.04 -6.98 5.82
C GLY A 19 -11.28 -8.30 5.85
N ARG A 20 -10.07 -8.38 5.29
CA ARG A 20 -9.22 -9.56 5.41
C ARG A 20 -8.41 -9.52 6.70
N ALA A 21 -8.67 -10.46 7.60
CA ALA A 21 -7.81 -10.72 8.74
C ALA A 21 -6.51 -11.40 8.28
N VAL A 22 -5.38 -10.95 8.84
CA VAL A 22 -4.06 -11.54 8.66
C VAL A 22 -3.50 -11.77 10.05
N ASP A 23 -3.15 -13.02 10.34
CA ASP A 23 -2.59 -13.42 11.63
C ASP A 23 -1.22 -12.77 11.89
N ALA A 24 -0.79 -12.85 13.15
CA ALA A 24 0.43 -12.19 13.61
C ALA A 24 1.69 -12.76 12.94
N ASP A 25 1.75 -14.08 12.73
CA ASP A 25 2.93 -14.75 12.15
C ASP A 25 3.10 -14.36 10.69
N THR A 26 2.01 -14.32 9.92
CA THR A 26 2.00 -13.84 8.54
C THR A 26 2.39 -12.36 8.45
N ARG A 27 1.95 -11.53 9.41
CA ARG A 27 2.36 -10.12 9.49
C ARG A 27 3.86 -9.98 9.75
N GLU A 28 4.42 -10.81 10.63
CA GLU A 28 5.86 -10.79 10.90
C GLU A 28 6.67 -11.26 9.70
N ALA A 29 6.23 -12.34 9.03
CA ALA A 29 6.87 -12.82 7.81
C ALA A 29 6.89 -11.75 6.69
N LEU A 30 5.80 -11.00 6.54
CA LEU A 30 5.74 -9.85 5.62
C LEU A 30 6.73 -8.76 6.02
N ARG A 31 6.84 -8.44 7.32
CA ARG A 31 7.79 -7.45 7.83
C ARG A 31 9.23 -7.89 7.53
N ASP A 32 9.57 -9.14 7.81
CA ASP A 32 10.90 -9.70 7.57
C ASP A 32 11.28 -9.67 6.08
N THR A 33 10.32 -9.94 5.20
CA THR A 33 10.51 -9.81 3.75
C THR A 33 10.84 -8.38 3.34
N LEU A 34 10.33 -7.38 4.06
CA LEU A 34 10.53 -5.97 3.74
C LEU A 34 11.78 -5.35 4.38
N ARG A 35 12.30 -5.90 5.48
CA ARG A 35 13.49 -5.39 6.19
C ARG A 35 14.68 -5.12 5.26
N PRO A 36 15.05 -5.99 4.30
CA PRO A 36 16.19 -5.73 3.43
C PRO A 36 16.06 -4.49 2.54
N TYR A 37 14.84 -3.96 2.39
CA TYR A 37 14.54 -2.80 1.57
C TYR A 37 14.34 -1.51 2.39
N GLU A 38 14.47 -1.57 3.72
CA GLU A 38 14.48 -0.39 4.56
C GLU A 38 15.70 0.49 4.25
N THR A 39 15.46 1.81 4.23
CA THR A 39 16.48 2.83 4.07
C THR A 39 16.14 4.02 4.97
N ASP A 40 17.06 4.98 5.13
CA ASP A 40 16.80 6.22 5.86
C ASP A 40 15.64 7.06 5.28
N ARG A 41 15.23 6.76 4.04
CA ARG A 41 14.11 7.40 3.34
C ARG A 41 12.83 6.57 3.36
N GLY A 42 12.81 5.43 4.05
CA GLY A 42 11.73 4.46 4.08
C GLY A 42 12.01 3.20 3.26
N VAL A 43 10.99 2.36 3.11
CA VAL A 43 11.06 1.06 2.42
C VAL A 43 11.03 1.25 0.90
N ARG A 44 12.08 0.83 0.20
CA ARG A 44 12.19 1.00 -1.26
C ARG A 44 11.61 -0.19 -2.01
N LEU A 45 10.40 -0.02 -2.52
CA LEU A 45 9.72 -1.01 -3.36
C LEU A 45 9.74 -0.61 -4.83
N ARG A 46 9.93 -1.61 -5.71
CA ARG A 46 9.72 -1.42 -7.14
C ARG A 46 8.22 -1.48 -7.43
N ALA A 47 7.65 -0.38 -7.91
CA ALA A 47 6.22 -0.24 -8.13
C ALA A 47 5.91 0.39 -9.50
N ALA A 48 4.71 0.11 -10.00
CA ALA A 48 4.08 0.80 -11.12
C ALA A 48 2.67 1.20 -10.71
N VAL A 49 2.22 2.39 -11.11
CA VAL A 49 0.90 2.91 -10.77
C VAL A 49 0.21 3.42 -12.03
N TRP A 50 -1.11 3.24 -12.08
CA TRP A 50 -1.95 3.82 -13.12
C TRP A 50 -2.62 5.07 -12.54
N LEU A 51 -2.40 6.21 -13.18
CA LEU A 51 -3.18 7.42 -12.89
C LEU A 51 -4.51 7.29 -13.62
N VAL A 52 -5.57 6.98 -12.88
CA VAL A 52 -6.93 6.92 -13.41
C VAL A 52 -7.62 8.26 -13.11
N THR A 53 -8.13 8.91 -14.16
CA THR A 53 -8.88 10.17 -14.04
C THR A 53 -10.31 9.96 -14.51
N ALA A 54 -11.26 10.63 -13.87
CA ALA A 54 -12.66 10.67 -14.30
C ALA A 54 -13.16 12.12 -14.35
N LYS A 55 -14.14 12.37 -15.22
CA LYS A 55 -14.94 13.60 -15.20
C LYS A 55 -16.40 13.20 -15.03
N TRP A 56 -17.13 13.96 -14.23
CA TRP A 56 -18.59 13.87 -14.21
C TRP A 56 -19.12 14.20 -15.61
N ARG A 57 -20.08 13.39 -16.07
CA ARG A 57 -20.85 13.71 -17.27
C ARG A 57 -22.00 14.61 -16.82
N THR A 58 -21.96 15.89 -17.18
CA THR A 58 -23.16 16.73 -17.17
C THR A 58 -23.97 16.37 -18.40
N ASP A 59 -25.20 15.92 -18.20
CA ASP A 59 -26.14 15.64 -19.27
C ASP A 59 -26.85 16.96 -19.63
N ASP A 60 -26.45 17.59 -20.74
CA ASP A 60 -27.18 18.71 -21.34
C ASP A 60 -28.36 18.15 -22.16
N SER A 61 -29.30 17.50 -21.48
CA SER A 61 -30.61 17.20 -22.05
C SER A 61 -31.50 18.45 -21.88
N GLN A 62 -31.57 19.27 -22.94
CA GLN A 62 -32.60 20.29 -23.15
C GLN A 62 -33.73 19.69 -24.00
#